data_AF-A0A0D6JDX1-F1
#
_entry.id   AF-A0A0D6JDX1-F1
#
_cell.length_a   1.000
_cell.length_b   1.000
_cell.length_c   1.000
_cell.angle_alpha   90.00
_cell.angle_beta   90.00
_cell.angle_gamma   90.00
#
_symmetry.space_group_name_H-M   'P 1'
#
loop_
_entity.id
_entity.type
_entity.pdbx_description
1 polymer ?
#
loop_
_entity_poly.entity_id
_entity_poly.type
_entity_poly.pdbx_seq_one_letter_code
_entity_poly.pdbx_strand_id
1 'polypeptide(L)'
;MIFQYSAEVFVDASEGLRRVWSAVEVYLKNAVAASPSLSALPVTIRYVPIAMPEITRARYPERSKLRKKERLYDCAPQLDYDVFVRGTFEQQLREYLRGFALSVPYLADLGATQE
;
A
#
# COMPACT_ATOMS: atom_id res chain seq x y z
N MET A 1 4.59 -3.74 -14.40
CA MET A 1 4.79 -3.27 -13.01
C MET A 1 4.60 -4.44 -12.05
N ILE A 2 5.45 -4.56 -11.03
CA ILE A 2 5.37 -5.61 -10.02
C ILE A 2 4.86 -4.99 -8.71
N PHE A 3 3.83 -5.60 -8.13
CA PHE A 3 3.33 -5.22 -6.81
C PHE A 3 3.78 -6.25 -5.77
N GLN A 4 4.45 -5.78 -4.72
CA GLN A 4 4.89 -6.59 -3.60
C GLN A 4 4.21 -6.09 -2.33
N TYR A 5 3.83 -7.01 -1.46
CA TYR A 5 3.12 -6.71 -0.22
C TYR A 5 3.84 -7.33 0.98
N SER A 6 3.95 -6.55 2.04
CA SER A 6 4.27 -6.98 3.40
C SER A 6 3.44 -6.13 4.36
N ALA A 7 3.50 -6.35 5.67
CA ALA A 7 2.84 -5.48 6.63
C ALA A 7 3.59 -5.44 7.95
N GLU A 8 3.57 -4.28 8.61
CA GLU A 8 3.96 -4.13 10.00
C GLU A 8 2.71 -3.77 10.80
N VAL A 9 2.08 -4.78 11.35
CA VAL A 9 0.76 -4.65 11.95
C VAL A 9 0.76 -5.25 13.34
N PHE A 10 0.10 -4.57 14.27
CA PHE A 10 -0.16 -5.13 15.57
C PHE A 10 -1.19 -6.26 15.46
N VAL A 11 -1.07 -7.30 16.29
CA VAL A 11 -1.82 -8.56 16.12
C VAL A 11 -3.34 -8.34 15.98
N ASP A 12 -3.92 -7.44 16.77
CA ASP A 12 -5.36 -7.15 16.75
C ASP A 12 -5.86 -6.54 15.44
N ALA A 13 -5.01 -5.80 14.71
CA ALA A 13 -5.35 -5.20 13.42
C ALA A 13 -5.09 -6.15 12.23
N SER A 14 -4.44 -7.29 12.46
CA SER A 14 -3.97 -8.19 11.40
C SER A 14 -5.12 -8.76 10.57
N GLU A 15 -6.23 -9.13 11.20
CA GLU A 15 -7.37 -9.72 10.49
C GLU A 15 -8.04 -8.70 9.56
N GLY A 16 -8.35 -7.50 10.06
CA GLY A 16 -8.96 -6.44 9.25
C GLY A 16 -8.09 -6.07 8.05
N LEU A 17 -6.78 -5.92 8.29
CA LEU A 17 -5.83 -5.57 7.24
C LEU A 17 -5.64 -6.70 6.22
N ARG A 18 -5.58 -7.97 6.65
CA ARG A 18 -5.54 -9.14 5.76
C ARG A 18 -6.76 -9.22 4.86
N ARG A 19 -7.97 -9.02 5.42
CA ARG A 19 -9.22 -9.04 4.65
C ARG A 19 -9.24 -8.00 3.55
N VAL A 20 -8.80 -6.78 3.85
CA VAL A 20 -8.69 -5.71 2.85
C VAL A 20 -7.64 -6.03 1.81
N TRP A 21 -6.45 -6.49 2.22
CA TRP A 21 -5.40 -6.89 1.29
C TRP A 21 -5.90 -7.91 0.27
N SER A 22 -6.58 -8.98 0.71
CA SER A 22 -7.10 -10.00 -0.21
C SER A 22 -8.08 -9.44 -1.26
N ALA A 23 -8.90 -8.45 -0.90
CA ALA A 23 -9.81 -7.80 -1.85
C ALA A 23 -9.06 -6.87 -2.82
N VAL A 24 -8.15 -6.05 -2.30
CA VAL A 24 -7.39 -5.07 -3.08
C VAL A 24 -6.37 -5.74 -3.99
N GLU A 25 -5.71 -6.82 -3.56
CA GLU A 25 -4.72 -7.55 -4.34
C GLU A 25 -5.31 -8.06 -5.66
N VAL A 26 -6.48 -8.69 -5.60
CA VAL A 26 -7.16 -9.23 -6.79
C VAL A 26 -7.50 -8.09 -7.76
N TYR A 27 -8.05 -7.00 -7.23
CA TYR A 27 -8.38 -5.83 -8.05
C TYR A 27 -7.14 -5.22 -8.70
N LEU A 28 -6.08 -4.96 -7.93
CA LEU A 28 -4.85 -4.34 -8.42
C LEU A 28 -4.16 -5.21 -9.47
N LYS A 29 -4.07 -6.52 -9.25
CA LYS A 29 -3.48 -7.44 -10.24
C LYS A 29 -4.22 -7.37 -11.58
N ASN A 30 -5.55 -7.39 -11.53
CA ASN A 30 -6.37 -7.31 -12.74
C ASN A 30 -6.24 -5.94 -13.42
N ALA A 31 -6.28 -4.84 -12.65
CA ALA A 31 -6.14 -3.49 -13.18
C ALA A 31 -4.77 -3.27 -13.84
N VAL A 32 -3.69 -3.70 -13.20
CA VAL A 32 -2.32 -3.59 -13.74
C VAL A 32 -2.14 -4.46 -14.98
N ALA A 33 -2.71 -5.67 -15.01
CA ALA A 33 -2.64 -6.55 -16.18
C ALA A 33 -3.44 -6.00 -17.37
N ALA A 34 -4.58 -5.35 -17.12
CA ALA A 34 -5.41 -4.73 -18.15
C ALA A 34 -4.81 -3.45 -18.73
N SER A 35 -3.96 -2.76 -17.97
CA SER A 35 -3.27 -1.53 -18.37
C SER A 35 -2.03 -1.82 -19.23
N PRO A 36 -1.99 -1.40 -20.52
CA PRO A 36 -0.83 -1.61 -21.37
C PRO A 36 0.41 -0.84 -20.88
N SER A 37 0.23 0.36 -20.31
CA SER A 37 1.38 1.13 -19.82
C SER A 37 1.91 0.59 -18.50
N LEU A 38 1.03 0.28 -17.53
CA LEU A 38 1.45 -0.18 -16.21
C LEU A 38 1.98 -1.61 -16.27
N SER A 39 1.38 -2.51 -17.07
CA SER A 39 1.88 -3.88 -17.22
C SER A 39 3.31 -3.91 -17.76
N ALA A 40 3.61 -3.09 -18.77
CA ALA A 40 4.93 -3.00 -19.39
C ALA A 40 5.96 -2.23 -18.55
N LEU A 41 5.54 -1.39 -17.61
CA LEU A 41 6.45 -0.56 -16.80
C LEU A 41 7.31 -1.44 -15.87
N PRO A 42 8.65 -1.50 -16.05
CA PRO A 42 9.52 -2.39 -15.28
C PRO A 42 9.90 -1.72 -13.96
N VAL A 43 8.90 -1.48 -13.12
CA VAL A 43 9.03 -0.86 -11.80
C VAL A 43 8.41 -1.76 -10.75
N THR A 44 8.90 -1.66 -9.53
CA THR A 44 8.35 -2.38 -8.36
C THR A 44 7.76 -1.39 -7.38
N ILE A 45 6.54 -1.65 -6.92
CA ILE A 45 5.97 -1.00 -5.73
C ILE A 45 5.98 -2.03 -4.60
N ARG A 46 6.63 -1.70 -3.48
CA ARG A 46 6.54 -2.47 -2.25
C ARG A 46 5.61 -1.74 -1.30
N TYR A 47 4.42 -2.29 -1.09
CA TYR A 47 3.48 -1.76 -0.12
C TYR A 47 3.66 -2.46 1.22
N VAL A 48 4.01 -1.69 2.25
CA VAL A 48 4.25 -2.14 3.63
C VAL A 48 3.45 -1.26 4.58
N PRO A 49 2.11 -1.42 4.64
CA PRO A 49 1.28 -0.67 5.57
C PRO A 49 1.71 -0.93 7.01
N ILE A 50 1.72 0.15 7.79
CA ILE A 50 2.07 0.14 9.20
C ILE A 50 0.83 0.47 10.01
N ALA A 51 0.31 -0.48 10.78
CA ALA A 51 -0.89 -0.29 11.60
C ALA A 51 -0.59 -0.70 13.05
N MET A 52 -0.24 0.29 13.86
CA MET A 52 0.19 0.12 15.25
C MET A 52 -0.69 0.94 16.19
N PRO A 53 -1.00 0.45 17.40
CA PRO A 53 -1.70 1.24 18.40
C PRO A 53 -0.86 2.46 18.79
N GLU A 54 -1.51 3.51 19.26
CA GLU A 54 -0.89 4.81 19.56
C GLU A 54 0.36 4.69 20.47
N ILE A 55 0.29 3.77 21.43
CA ILE A 55 1.36 3.49 22.42
C ILE A 55 2.69 3.05 21.76
N THR A 56 2.62 2.35 20.63
CA THR A 56 3.81 1.86 19.90
C THR A 56 4.02 2.57 18.57
N ARG A 57 3.07 3.38 18.12
CA ARG A 57 3.07 4.10 16.84
C ARG A 57 4.36 4.84 16.55
N ALA A 58 4.90 5.57 17.53
CA ALA A 58 6.14 6.32 17.36
C ALA A 58 7.39 5.45 17.05
N ARG A 59 7.37 4.16 17.41
CA ARG A 59 8.45 3.21 17.10
C ARG A 59 8.40 2.69 15.67
N TYR A 60 7.29 2.89 14.98
CA TYR A 60 7.04 2.45 13.61
C TYR A 60 6.63 3.64 12.74
N PRO A 61 7.55 4.61 12.50
CA PRO A 61 7.26 5.78 11.71
C PRO A 61 6.96 5.42 10.24
N GLU A 62 6.29 6.35 9.54
CA GLU A 62 6.16 6.25 8.09
C GLU A 62 7.56 6.36 7.48
N ARG A 63 7.85 5.51 6.50
CA ARG A 63 9.20 5.41 5.91
C ARG A 63 9.18 5.18 4.41
N SER A 64 8.17 5.74 3.74
CA SER A 64 8.04 5.69 2.28
C SER A 64 9.29 6.27 1.60
N LYS A 65 9.82 5.60 0.57
CA LYS A 65 11.08 5.98 -0.08
C LYS A 65 11.09 5.60 -1.56
N LEU A 66 11.38 6.58 -2.40
CA LEU A 66 11.65 6.35 -3.82
C LEU A 66 13.13 6.02 -4.06
N ARG A 67 13.38 4.93 -4.78
CA ARG A 67 14.70 4.48 -5.22
C ARG A 67 14.77 4.42 -6.74
N LYS A 68 15.00 5.58 -7.37
CA LYS A 68 14.99 5.73 -8.84
C LYS A 68 15.93 4.76 -9.56
N LYS A 69 17.15 4.58 -9.04
CA LYS A 69 18.16 3.66 -9.63
C LYS A 69 17.71 2.20 -9.62
N GLU A 70 16.95 1.80 -8.61
CA GLU A 70 16.43 0.43 -8.45
C GLU A 70 15.03 0.27 -9.09
N ARG A 71 14.48 1.34 -9.68
CA ARG A 71 13.11 1.40 -10.21
C ARG A 71 12.07 0.92 -9.20
N LEU A 72 12.28 1.29 -7.93
CA LEU A 72 11.53 0.80 -6.79
C LEU A 72 10.94 1.95 -5.99
N TYR A 73 9.69 1.82 -5.59
CA TYR A 73 9.09 2.64 -4.56
C TYR A 73 8.70 1.78 -3.36
N ASP A 74 9.35 2.04 -2.22
CA ASP A 74 8.95 1.51 -0.92
C ASP A 74 7.81 2.41 -0.39
N CYS A 75 6.57 1.95 -0.41
CA CYS A 75 5.40 2.65 0.12
C CYS A 75 5.08 2.09 1.51
N ALA A 76 5.46 2.81 2.56
CA ALA A 76 5.33 2.35 3.94
C ALA A 76 4.56 3.35 4.79
N PRO A 77 3.26 3.59 4.49
CA PRO A 77 2.44 4.57 5.19
C PRO A 77 2.09 4.08 6.60
N GLN A 78 1.92 5.02 7.52
CA GLN A 78 1.19 4.77 8.75
C GLN A 78 -0.32 4.88 8.49
N LEU A 79 -1.02 3.80 8.82
CA LEU A 79 -2.47 3.71 8.75
C LEU A 79 -3.09 3.85 10.14
N ASP A 80 -4.37 4.22 10.17
CA ASP A 80 -5.15 4.27 11.40
C ASP A 80 -5.45 2.86 11.93
N TYR A 81 -4.80 2.50 13.03
CA TYR A 81 -4.97 1.21 13.71
C TYR A 81 -6.42 0.93 14.11
N ASP A 82 -7.13 1.92 14.66
CA ASP A 82 -8.48 1.73 15.20
C ASP A 82 -9.47 1.37 14.08
N VAL A 83 -9.24 1.84 12.85
CA VAL A 83 -10.03 1.46 11.68
C VAL A 83 -9.92 -0.04 11.40
N PHE A 84 -8.73 -0.63 11.50
CA PHE A 84 -8.54 -2.07 11.23
C PHE A 84 -9.05 -2.98 12.34
N VAL A 85 -9.17 -2.47 13.56
CA VAL A 85 -9.70 -3.23 14.71
C VAL A 85 -11.22 -3.08 14.83
N ARG A 86 -11.74 -1.86 14.68
CA ARG A 86 -13.13 -1.52 15.04
C ARG A 86 -13.97 -1.00 13.87
N GLY A 87 -13.32 -0.61 12.78
CA GLY A 87 -13.99 -0.08 11.61
C GLY A 87 -14.75 -1.13 10.81
N THR A 88 -15.69 -0.66 10.01
CA THR A 88 -16.37 -1.48 9.00
C THR A 88 -15.39 -1.88 7.89
N PHE A 89 -15.73 -2.91 7.11
CA PHE A 89 -14.90 -3.29 5.97
C PHE A 89 -14.68 -2.15 4.97
N GLU A 90 -15.69 -1.31 4.74
CA GLU A 90 -15.58 -0.14 3.88
C GLU A 90 -14.61 0.91 4.44
N GLN A 91 -14.65 1.18 5.75
CA GLN A 91 -13.68 2.10 6.38
C GLN A 91 -12.26 1.57 6.26
N GLN A 92 -12.06 0.26 6.46
CA GLN A 92 -10.77 -0.40 6.30
C GLN A 92 -10.25 -0.30 4.86
N LEU A 93 -11.12 -0.52 3.87
CA LEU A 93 -10.79 -0.34 2.45
C LEU A 93 -10.36 1.10 2.15
N ARG A 94 -11.14 2.08 2.60
CA ARG A 94 -10.85 3.51 2.38
C ARG A 94 -9.51 3.90 2.99
N GLU A 95 -9.24 3.46 4.22
CA GLU A 95 -7.98 3.77 4.90
C GLU A 95 -6.77 3.10 4.23
N TYR A 96 -6.92 1.84 3.83
CA TYR A 96 -5.88 1.13 3.07
C TYR A 96 -5.57 1.82 1.75
N LEU A 97 -6.60 2.21 0.99
CA LEU A 97 -6.45 2.89 -0.29
C LEU A 97 -5.90 4.32 -0.13
N ARG A 98 -6.25 5.03 0.96
CA ARG A 98 -5.64 6.32 1.31
C ARG A 98 -4.14 6.18 1.47
N GLY A 99 -3.68 5.17 2.21
CA GLY A 99 -2.25 4.89 2.36
C GLY A 99 -1.58 4.54 1.04
N PHE A 100 -2.22 3.70 0.23
CA PHE A 100 -1.70 3.31 -1.07
C PHE A 100 -1.63 4.48 -2.07
N ALA A 101 -2.58 5.41 -2.02
CA ALA A 101 -2.63 6.59 -2.89
C ALA A 101 -1.40 7.50 -2.74
N LEU A 102 -0.69 7.43 -1.61
CA LEU A 102 0.59 8.12 -1.42
C LEU A 102 1.68 7.65 -2.40
N SER A 103 1.51 6.50 -3.04
CA SER A 103 2.41 6.02 -4.10
C SER A 103 2.21 6.71 -5.44
N VAL A 104 1.02 7.26 -5.71
CA VAL A 104 0.63 7.76 -7.03
C VAL A 104 1.60 8.82 -7.58
N PRO A 105 2.01 9.85 -6.82
CA PRO A 105 2.95 10.85 -7.33
C PRO A 105 4.30 10.24 -7.74
N TYR A 106 4.73 9.19 -7.06
CA TYR A 106 6.02 8.55 -7.30
C TYR A 106 6.01 7.59 -8.50
N LEU A 107 4.83 7.20 -8.98
CA LEU A 107 4.71 6.41 -10.20
C LEU A 107 5.06 7.23 -11.43
N ALA A 108 4.65 8.50 -11.48
CA ALA A 108 5.07 9.42 -12.54
C ALA A 108 6.60 9.57 -12.59
N ASP A 109 7.22 9.71 -11.41
CA ASP A 109 8.67 9.76 -11.23
C ASP A 109 9.42 8.48 -11.67
N LEU A 110 8.70 7.36 -11.78
CA LEU A 110 9.19 6.07 -12.26
C LEU A 110 8.85 5.80 -13.74
N GLY A 111 8.24 6.77 -14.41
CA GLY A 111 7.89 6.72 -15.83
C GLY A 111 6.49 6.22 -16.13
N ALA A 112 5.59 6.17 -15.14
CA ALA A 112 4.17 5.98 -15.40
C ALA A 112 3.57 7.24 -16.07
N THR A 113 2.67 7.02 -17.01
CA THR A 113 1.91 8.07 -17.70
C THR A 113 0.46 8.03 -17.27
N GLN A 114 -0.27 9.13 -17.48
CA GLN A 114 -1.72 9.10 -17.32
C GLN A 114 -2.34 8.14 -18.36
N GLU A 115 -3.31 7.35 -17.91
CA GLU A 115 -4.21 6.55 -18.73
C GLU A 115 -5.64 7.03 -18.55
#